data_AF-A0A845LW69-F1
#
_entry.id   AF-A0A845LW69-F1
#
_cell.length_a   1.000
_cell.length_b   1.000
_cell.length_c   1.000
_cell.angle_alpha   90.00
_cell.angle_beta   90.00
_cell.angle_gamma   90.00
#
_symmetry.space_group_name_H-M   'P 1'
#
loop_
_entity.id
_entity.type
_entity.pdbx_description
1 polymer ?
#
loop_
_entity_poly.entity_id
_entity_poly.type
_entity_poly.pdbx_seq_one_letter_code
_entity_poly.pdbx_strand_id
1 'polypeptide(L)'
;MFRSFTAGPAVTAAILALQVVLPLVLIAWLGVFPAGSLAGFAVQAAGIGAFLFALARIAQWALPAWWLPRVYGALWLLAVVVHASAIAGAPVWPADAPGWAGLSVAMILLGLGAGFGAAALAGRRPPLVTIVDIANPFGAGQFLVGHGGGNRLVNGHLKTLDPRVERFRPWRGQSYALDFFGLGRWGLRAAGWHPSDPAAYAIFGAELRAPCAGTVRAAESRMPDFEVPRQDSVNRLGNHVILSLGYAEIVFAHMRQGSVQVAPGDVVAIGDRLGEVGNSGASTEPHLHIHAQRPAADGDPPLSGAPLALRIDGRFLVRGDRLKTGG
;
A
#
# COMPACT_ATOMS: atom_id res chain seq x y z
N MET A 1 -9.68 10.51 -11.57
CA MET A 1 -9.96 9.38 -10.68
C MET A 1 -8.67 8.61 -10.46
N PHE A 2 -8.15 8.57 -9.23
CA PHE A 2 -7.39 7.39 -8.82
C PHE A 2 -8.42 6.25 -8.87
N ARG A 3 -8.47 5.49 -9.97
CA ARG A 3 -9.22 4.24 -9.94
C ARG A 3 -8.48 3.38 -8.92
N SER A 4 -8.98 3.39 -7.68
CA SER A 4 -8.63 2.37 -6.72
C SER A 4 -8.98 1.03 -7.34
N PHE A 5 -8.05 0.10 -7.28
CA PHE A 5 -8.24 -1.29 -7.70
C PHE A 5 -9.16 -2.06 -6.72
N THR A 6 -10.18 -1.43 -6.12
CA THR A 6 -10.98 -2.10 -5.08
C THR A 6 -12.46 -2.20 -5.37
N ALA A 7 -13.05 -1.49 -6.34
CA ALA A 7 -14.51 -1.56 -6.51
C ALA A 7 -14.95 -2.59 -7.57
N GLY A 8 -15.34 -3.79 -7.12
CA GLY A 8 -16.20 -4.72 -7.86
C GLY A 8 -15.73 -6.19 -7.91
N PRO A 9 -16.64 -7.14 -8.25
CA PRO A 9 -16.34 -8.57 -8.32
C PRO A 9 -15.20 -8.92 -9.29
N ALA A 10 -15.15 -8.25 -10.44
CA ALA A 10 -14.13 -8.48 -11.46
C ALA A 10 -12.72 -8.10 -10.97
N VAL A 11 -12.60 -7.00 -10.22
CA VAL A 11 -11.32 -6.56 -9.68
C VAL A 11 -10.86 -7.48 -8.55
N THR A 12 -11.78 -7.91 -7.71
CA THR A 12 -11.52 -8.92 -6.67
C THR A 12 -11.04 -10.24 -7.28
N ALA A 13 -11.70 -10.71 -8.34
CA ALA A 13 -11.30 -11.90 -9.07
C ALA A 13 -9.90 -11.75 -9.69
N ALA A 14 -9.59 -10.58 -10.27
CA ALA A 14 -8.26 -10.31 -10.81
C ALA A 14 -7.17 -10.30 -9.72
N ILE A 15 -7.47 -9.70 -8.55
CA ILE A 15 -6.59 -9.71 -7.38
C ILE A 15 -6.34 -11.15 -6.95
N LEU A 16 -7.38 -11.97 -6.82
CA LEU A 16 -7.28 -13.37 -6.43
C LEU A 16 -6.49 -14.21 -7.44
N ALA A 17 -6.77 -14.03 -8.72
CA ALA A 17 -6.06 -14.73 -9.78
C ALA A 17 -4.56 -14.41 -9.72
N LEU A 18 -4.21 -13.13 -9.56
CA LEU A 18 -2.82 -12.67 -9.55
C LEU A 18 -2.08 -12.95 -8.23
N GLN A 19 -2.75 -12.83 -7.08
CA GLN A 19 -2.13 -12.90 -5.75
C GLN A 19 -2.29 -14.24 -5.04
N VAL A 20 -3.16 -15.12 -5.54
CA VAL A 20 -3.39 -16.47 -4.98
C VAL A 20 -3.20 -17.55 -6.03
N VAL A 21 -3.97 -17.54 -7.10
CA VAL A 21 -3.95 -18.64 -8.09
C VAL A 21 -2.59 -18.72 -8.79
N LEU A 22 -2.10 -17.60 -9.35
CA LEU A 22 -0.85 -17.59 -10.12
C LEU A 22 0.38 -17.99 -9.27
N PRO A 23 0.60 -17.47 -8.05
CA PRO A 23 1.68 -17.94 -7.18
C PRO A 23 1.63 -19.45 -6.93
N LEU A 24 0.45 -20.00 -6.64
CA LEU A 24 0.29 -21.42 -6.39
C LEU A 24 0.54 -22.26 -7.65
N VAL A 25 0.07 -21.81 -8.82
CA VAL A 25 0.34 -22.47 -10.11
C VAL A 25 1.84 -22.48 -10.42
N LEU A 26 2.54 -21.36 -10.20
CA LEU A 26 3.99 -21.27 -10.42
C LEU A 26 4.76 -22.19 -9.45
N ILE A 27 4.38 -22.21 -8.17
CA ILE A 27 5.00 -23.10 -7.18
C ILE A 27 4.72 -24.57 -7.53
N ALA A 28 3.49 -24.90 -7.95
CA ALA A 28 3.14 -26.25 -8.40
C ALA A 28 3.89 -26.65 -9.67
N TRP A 29 4.13 -25.71 -10.60
CA TRP A 29 4.94 -25.95 -11.78
C TRP A 29 6.36 -26.38 -11.39
N LEU A 30 7.02 -25.67 -10.46
CA LEU A 30 8.33 -26.07 -9.94
C LEU A 30 8.28 -27.38 -9.15
N GLY A 31 7.25 -27.58 -8.33
CA GLY A 31 7.14 -28.72 -7.42
C GLY A 31 6.75 -30.04 -8.10
N VAL A 32 5.96 -29.99 -9.18
CA VAL A 32 5.42 -31.19 -9.87
C VAL A 32 6.14 -31.43 -11.20
N PHE A 33 6.55 -30.36 -11.89
CA PHE A 33 7.22 -30.43 -13.18
C PHE A 33 8.53 -29.63 -13.17
N PRO A 34 9.50 -30.00 -12.30
CA PRO A 34 10.81 -29.37 -12.30
C PRO A 34 11.49 -29.60 -13.66
N ALA A 35 12.16 -28.58 -14.19
CA ALA A 35 12.90 -28.72 -15.42
C ALA A 35 14.01 -29.78 -15.29
N GLY A 36 14.14 -30.63 -16.30
CA GLY A 36 15.07 -31.78 -16.29
C GLY A 36 16.53 -31.47 -16.62
N SER A 37 16.91 -30.20 -16.73
CA SER A 37 18.29 -29.75 -16.95
C SER A 37 18.74 -28.77 -15.87
N LEU A 38 20.04 -28.69 -15.61
CA LEU A 38 20.59 -27.82 -14.57
C LEU A 38 20.25 -26.34 -14.82
N ALA A 39 20.47 -25.85 -16.05
CA ALA A 39 20.12 -24.48 -16.41
C ALA A 39 18.62 -24.24 -16.37
N GLY A 40 17.82 -25.21 -16.84
CA GLY A 40 16.36 -25.15 -16.79
C GLY A 40 15.86 -24.98 -15.36
N PHE A 41 16.30 -25.85 -14.45
CA PHE A 41 15.86 -25.84 -13.06
C PHE A 41 16.32 -24.58 -12.33
N ALA A 42 17.58 -24.19 -12.49
CA ALA A 42 18.12 -23.00 -11.84
C ALA A 42 17.36 -21.74 -12.26
N VAL A 43 17.08 -21.58 -13.55
CA VAL A 43 16.33 -20.43 -14.08
C VAL A 43 14.85 -20.51 -13.71
N GLN A 44 14.23 -21.70 -13.72
CA GLN A 44 12.85 -21.89 -13.25
C GLN A 44 12.69 -21.49 -11.78
N ALA A 45 13.55 -22.02 -10.91
CA ALA A 45 13.57 -21.68 -9.49
C ALA A 45 13.82 -20.19 -9.26
N ALA A 46 14.84 -19.62 -9.90
CA ALA A 46 15.17 -18.20 -9.79
C ALA A 46 14.07 -17.29 -10.35
N GLY A 47 13.49 -17.65 -11.50
CA GLY A 47 12.44 -16.88 -12.16
C GLY A 47 11.15 -16.83 -11.34
N ILE A 48 10.72 -17.98 -10.81
CA ILE A 48 9.57 -18.05 -9.90
C ILE A 48 9.88 -17.28 -8.61
N GLY A 49 11.06 -17.46 -8.02
CA GLY A 49 11.47 -16.75 -6.81
C GLY A 49 11.49 -15.23 -7.00
N ALA A 50 12.04 -14.74 -8.12
CA ALA A 50 12.08 -13.33 -8.47
C ALA A 50 10.65 -12.76 -8.70
N PHE A 51 9.79 -13.52 -9.37
CA PHE A 51 8.39 -13.14 -9.57
C PHE A 51 7.64 -13.04 -8.23
N LEU A 52 7.72 -14.07 -7.39
CA LEU A 52 7.10 -14.09 -6.07
C LEU A 52 7.61 -12.94 -5.19
N PHE A 53 8.91 -12.67 -5.22
CA PHE A 53 9.52 -11.53 -4.54
C PHE A 53 8.93 -10.20 -5.04
N ALA A 54 8.89 -9.97 -6.36
CA ALA A 54 8.35 -8.74 -6.92
C ALA A 54 6.87 -8.56 -6.54
N LEU A 55 6.06 -9.60 -6.68
CA LEU A 55 4.65 -9.61 -6.31
C LEU A 55 4.47 -9.28 -4.82
N ALA A 56 5.28 -9.89 -3.94
CA ALA A 56 5.26 -9.63 -2.51
C ALA A 56 5.50 -8.15 -2.16
N ARG A 57 6.29 -7.42 -2.96
CA ARG A 57 6.65 -6.02 -2.72
C ARG A 57 5.71 -5.00 -3.37
N ILE A 58 5.02 -5.39 -4.43
CA ILE A 58 4.21 -4.46 -5.25
C ILE A 58 2.72 -4.61 -4.96
N ALA A 59 2.25 -5.83 -4.72
CA ALA A 59 0.85 -6.08 -4.47
C ALA A 59 0.40 -5.56 -3.11
N GLN A 60 -0.90 -5.26 -3.01
CA GLN A 60 -1.52 -4.85 -1.76
C GLN A 60 -2.14 -6.07 -1.07
N TRP A 61 -1.51 -6.52 0.02
CA TRP A 61 -1.88 -7.76 0.72
C TRP A 61 -2.95 -7.60 1.81
N ALA A 62 -3.74 -6.53 1.75
CA ALA A 62 -4.83 -6.29 2.71
C ALA A 62 -6.05 -7.18 2.45
N LEU A 63 -6.30 -7.55 1.19
CA LEU A 63 -7.46 -8.33 0.76
C LEU A 63 -7.26 -9.86 0.90
N PRO A 64 -6.17 -10.49 0.41
CA PRO A 64 -5.95 -11.92 0.64
C PRO A 64 -5.48 -12.22 2.07
N ALA A 65 -4.28 -11.76 2.44
CA ALA A 65 -3.73 -11.72 3.80
C ALA A 65 -2.27 -11.27 3.72
N TRP A 66 -1.83 -10.42 4.66
CA TRP A 66 -0.46 -9.86 4.66
C TRP A 66 0.65 -10.91 4.84
N TRP A 67 0.32 -12.10 5.35
CA TRP A 67 1.28 -13.18 5.63
C TRP A 67 1.46 -14.17 4.48
N LEU A 68 0.55 -14.20 3.49
CA LEU A 68 0.60 -15.14 2.35
C LEU A 68 1.93 -15.14 1.58
N PRO A 69 2.58 -13.99 1.31
CA PRO A 69 3.88 -14.00 0.61
C PRO A 69 4.96 -14.81 1.31
N ARG A 70 4.92 -14.91 2.64
CA ARG A 70 5.87 -15.74 3.41
C ARG A 70 5.59 -17.22 3.22
N VAL A 71 4.31 -17.59 3.15
CA VAL A 71 3.90 -18.98 2.84
C VAL A 71 4.36 -19.35 1.45
N TYR A 72 4.16 -18.48 0.45
CA TYR A 72 4.66 -18.71 -0.91
C TYR A 72 6.17 -18.88 -0.96
N GLY A 73 6.91 -18.02 -0.25
CA GLY A 73 8.37 -18.14 -0.15
C GLY A 73 8.82 -19.46 0.49
N ALA A 74 8.12 -19.92 1.54
CA ALA A 74 8.42 -21.20 2.19
C ALA A 74 8.13 -22.40 1.29
N LEU A 75 6.98 -22.40 0.60
CA LEU A 75 6.62 -23.47 -0.34
C LEU A 75 7.54 -23.51 -1.56
N TRP A 76 7.91 -22.34 -2.09
CA TRP A 76 8.90 -22.22 -3.16
C TRP A 76 10.26 -22.79 -2.72
N LEU A 77 10.75 -22.39 -1.54
CA LEU A 77 12.02 -22.89 -1.02
C LEU A 77 11.99 -24.41 -0.80
N LEU A 78 10.89 -24.94 -0.27
CA LEU A 78 10.71 -26.38 -0.11
C LEU A 78 10.77 -27.10 -1.46
N ALA A 79 10.09 -26.61 -2.49
CA ALA A 79 10.13 -27.19 -3.83
C ALA A 79 11.55 -27.17 -4.43
N VAL A 80 12.31 -26.10 -4.21
CA VAL A 80 13.73 -26.04 -4.63
C VAL A 80 14.56 -27.10 -3.92
N VAL A 81 14.43 -27.21 -2.59
CA VAL A 81 15.24 -28.14 -1.78
C VAL A 81 14.94 -29.61 -2.12
N VAL A 82 13.66 -29.97 -2.30
CA VAL A 82 13.24 -31.33 -2.62
C VAL A 82 13.84 -31.81 -3.96
N HIS A 83 13.99 -30.92 -4.93
CA HIS A 83 14.46 -31.27 -6.27
C HIS A 83 15.96 -31.00 -6.51
N ALA A 84 16.63 -30.31 -5.58
CA ALA A 84 18.03 -29.90 -5.74
C ALA A 84 19.00 -31.09 -5.90
N SER A 85 18.77 -32.20 -5.20
CA SER A 85 19.61 -33.39 -5.34
C SER A 85 19.34 -34.17 -6.63
N ALA A 86 18.08 -34.21 -7.07
CA ALA A 86 17.68 -34.92 -8.29
C ALA A 86 18.28 -34.29 -9.55
N ILE A 87 18.48 -32.96 -9.56
CA ILE A 87 19.04 -32.24 -10.71
C ILE A 87 20.56 -32.22 -10.78
N ALA A 88 21.26 -32.60 -9.70
CA ALA A 88 22.73 -32.51 -9.63
C ALA A 88 23.45 -33.36 -10.69
N GLY A 89 22.81 -34.44 -11.18
CA GLY A 89 23.33 -35.30 -12.26
C GLY A 89 22.71 -35.03 -13.64
N ALA A 90 21.89 -33.99 -13.79
CA ALA A 90 21.19 -33.71 -15.03
C ALA A 90 22.08 -33.05 -16.09
N PRO A 91 21.72 -33.15 -17.39
CA PRO A 91 22.37 -32.37 -18.44
C PRO A 91 22.33 -30.87 -18.13
N VAL A 92 23.36 -30.14 -18.55
CA VAL A 92 23.41 -28.68 -18.33
C VAL A 92 22.27 -27.96 -19.04
N TRP A 93 22.02 -28.34 -20.29
CA TRP A 93 21.05 -27.69 -21.17
C TRP A 93 19.83 -28.58 -21.44
N PRO A 94 18.65 -28.00 -21.72
CA PRO A 94 17.51 -28.78 -22.19
C PRO A 94 17.84 -29.55 -23.48
N ALA A 95 17.36 -30.79 -23.56
CA ALA A 95 17.57 -31.65 -24.74
C ALA A 95 16.42 -31.58 -25.76
N ASP A 96 15.26 -31.08 -25.35
CA ASP A 96 14.02 -31.14 -26.11
C ASP A 96 13.29 -29.79 -26.18
N ALA A 97 12.34 -29.67 -27.11
CA ALA A 97 11.58 -28.43 -27.31
C ALA A 97 10.78 -28.00 -26.05
N PRO A 98 10.11 -28.91 -25.30
CA PRO A 98 9.44 -28.54 -24.05
C PRO A 98 10.40 -27.96 -23.00
N GLY A 99 11.60 -28.52 -22.83
CA GLY A 99 12.58 -28.00 -21.90
C GLY A 99 13.07 -26.60 -22.29
N TRP A 100 13.30 -26.33 -23.58
CA TRP A 100 13.63 -24.99 -24.09
C TRP A 100 12.48 -23.99 -23.92
N ALA A 101 11.24 -24.42 -24.14
CA ALA A 101 10.05 -23.60 -23.90
C ALA A 101 9.92 -23.23 -22.41
N GLY A 102 10.09 -24.20 -21.52
CA GLY A 102 10.07 -23.99 -20.07
C GLY A 102 11.16 -23.02 -19.60
N LEU A 103 12.39 -23.20 -20.10
CA LEU A 103 13.51 -22.28 -19.83
C LEU A 103 13.20 -20.86 -20.31
N SER A 104 12.59 -20.71 -21.48
CA SER A 104 12.21 -19.40 -22.04
C SER A 104 11.16 -18.68 -21.17
N VAL A 105 10.12 -19.40 -20.75
CA VAL A 105 9.11 -18.86 -19.82
C VAL A 105 9.76 -18.46 -18.49
N ALA A 106 10.65 -19.30 -17.96
CA ALA A 106 11.36 -19.02 -16.72
C ALA A 106 12.28 -17.78 -16.83
N MET A 107 12.95 -17.58 -17.97
CA MET A 107 13.75 -16.38 -18.25
C MET A 107 12.87 -15.12 -18.29
N ILE A 108 11.68 -15.19 -18.89
CA ILE A 108 10.72 -14.07 -18.89
C ILE A 108 10.28 -13.74 -17.46
N LEU A 109 9.95 -14.76 -16.66
CA LEU A 109 9.60 -14.57 -15.25
C LEU A 109 10.75 -13.95 -14.45
N LEU A 110 11.98 -14.40 -14.70
CA LEU A 110 13.18 -13.85 -14.08
C LEU A 110 13.39 -12.39 -14.44
N GLY A 111 13.30 -12.04 -15.74
CA GLY A 111 13.45 -10.66 -16.21
C GLY A 111 12.38 -9.72 -15.65
N LEU A 112 11.11 -10.14 -15.72
CA LEU A 112 10.00 -9.37 -15.15
C LEU A 112 10.12 -9.25 -13.63
N GLY A 113 10.38 -10.35 -12.93
CA GLY A 113 10.54 -10.40 -11.49
C GLY A 113 11.72 -9.55 -11.00
N ALA A 114 12.87 -9.64 -11.65
CA ALA A 114 14.04 -8.83 -11.33
C ALA A 114 13.77 -7.33 -11.59
N GLY A 115 13.19 -6.97 -12.73
CA GLY A 115 12.88 -5.58 -13.09
C GLY A 115 11.87 -4.95 -12.12
N PHE A 116 10.75 -5.62 -11.88
CA PHE A 116 9.73 -5.15 -10.94
C PHE A 116 10.22 -5.18 -9.49
N GLY A 117 10.97 -6.21 -9.09
CA GLY A 117 11.59 -6.31 -7.78
C GLY A 117 12.58 -5.17 -7.51
N ALA A 118 13.44 -4.86 -8.48
CA ALA A 118 14.36 -3.73 -8.40
C ALA A 118 13.61 -2.39 -8.32
N ALA A 119 12.57 -2.19 -9.13
CA ALA A 119 11.73 -1.00 -9.07
C ALA A 119 11.03 -0.87 -7.71
N ALA A 120 10.54 -1.97 -7.13
CA ALA A 120 9.93 -1.97 -5.81
C ALA A 120 10.95 -1.62 -4.69
N LEU A 121 12.18 -2.15 -4.78
CA LEU A 121 13.27 -1.81 -3.86
C LEU A 121 13.71 -0.34 -3.99
N ALA A 122 13.79 0.18 -5.21
CA ALA A 122 14.07 1.60 -5.45
C ALA A 122 13.00 2.51 -4.81
N GLY A 123 11.74 2.07 -4.80
CA GLY A 123 10.63 2.76 -4.14
C GLY A 123 10.75 2.86 -2.62
N ARG A 124 11.67 2.11 -1.99
CA ARG A 124 11.98 2.20 -0.55
C ARG A 124 12.94 3.33 -0.21
N ARG A 125 13.56 3.96 -1.20
CA ARG A 125 14.41 5.13 -0.97
C ARG A 125 13.52 6.36 -0.73
N PRO A 126 13.80 7.16 0.31
CA PRO A 126 13.12 8.43 0.49
C PRO A 126 13.31 9.34 -0.74
N PRO A 127 12.29 10.09 -1.15
CA PRO A 127 12.41 11.07 -2.23
C PRO A 127 13.31 12.24 -1.83
N LEU A 128 13.87 12.94 -2.81
CA LEU A 128 14.69 14.15 -2.61
C LEU A 128 13.79 15.39 -2.40
N VAL A 129 12.92 15.34 -1.39
CA VAL A 129 12.13 16.47 -0.91
C VAL A 129 12.31 16.60 0.59
N THR A 130 11.85 17.71 1.19
CA THR A 130 11.84 17.84 2.64
C THR A 130 11.01 16.69 3.25
N ILE A 131 11.60 16.03 4.26
CA ILE A 131 10.96 14.97 5.03
C ILE A 131 10.48 15.57 6.35
N VAL A 132 9.22 15.37 6.68
CA VAL A 132 8.65 15.72 7.97
C VAL A 132 8.62 14.48 8.86
N ASP A 133 9.32 14.57 9.99
CA ASP A 133 9.33 13.56 11.02
C ASP A 133 8.10 13.71 11.92
N ILE A 134 7.32 12.64 12.04
CA ILE A 134 6.13 12.60 12.87
C ILE A 134 6.13 11.33 13.73
N ALA A 135 5.49 11.38 14.89
CA ALA A 135 5.20 10.22 15.72
C ALA A 135 4.10 9.35 15.08
N ASN A 136 3.88 8.16 15.62
CA ASN A 136 2.76 7.32 15.20
C ASN A 136 1.38 8.05 15.34
N PRO A 137 0.57 8.13 14.27
CA PRO A 137 -0.72 8.84 14.28
C PRO A 137 -1.90 8.01 14.80
N PHE A 138 -1.69 6.77 15.20
CA PHE A 138 -2.76 5.84 15.58
C PHE A 138 -2.84 5.59 17.09
N GLY A 139 -4.03 5.24 17.58
CA GLY A 139 -4.18 4.48 18.83
C GLY A 139 -3.70 3.03 18.68
N ALA A 140 -4.10 2.15 19.60
CA ALA A 140 -3.73 0.72 19.56
C ALA A 140 -4.34 0.01 18.34
N GLY A 141 -3.57 -0.90 17.72
CA GLY A 141 -4.02 -1.62 16.53
C GLY A 141 -2.91 -2.22 15.66
N GLN A 142 -3.34 -2.74 14.51
CA GLN A 142 -2.46 -3.28 13.47
C GLN A 142 -2.83 -2.64 12.13
N PHE A 143 -1.86 -1.99 11.51
CA PHE A 143 -2.06 -1.23 10.28
C PHE A 143 -1.08 -1.67 9.20
N LEU A 144 -1.54 -1.68 7.96
CA LEU A 144 -0.81 -2.02 6.76
C LEU A 144 -0.80 -0.82 5.83
N VAL A 145 0.38 -0.44 5.35
CA VAL A 145 0.51 0.60 4.33
C VAL A 145 0.01 0.04 2.99
N GLY A 146 -1.11 0.58 2.51
CA GLY A 146 -1.67 0.30 1.19
C GLY A 146 -0.96 1.09 0.10
N HIS A 147 -0.71 2.37 0.33
CA HIS A 147 0.01 3.25 -0.57
C HIS A 147 1.13 3.95 0.20
N GLY A 148 2.36 3.88 -0.31
CA GLY A 148 3.51 4.50 0.32
C GLY A 148 4.81 4.15 -0.41
N GLY A 149 5.82 5.00 -0.27
CA GLY A 149 7.10 4.90 -0.98
C GLY A 149 7.32 5.97 -2.04
N GLY A 150 8.53 5.96 -2.60
CA GLY A 150 9.08 7.02 -3.45
C GLY A 150 8.85 6.86 -4.96
N ASN A 151 8.03 5.91 -5.41
CA ASN A 151 7.72 5.76 -6.83
C ASN A 151 6.26 5.33 -7.09
N ARG A 152 5.84 5.47 -8.35
CA ARG A 152 4.45 5.21 -8.80
C ARG A 152 4.01 3.74 -8.72
N LEU A 153 4.96 2.81 -8.61
CA LEU A 153 4.68 1.37 -8.56
C LEU A 153 4.08 0.98 -7.21
N VAL A 154 4.65 1.51 -6.12
CA VAL A 154 4.23 1.23 -4.73
C VAL A 154 3.34 2.34 -4.14
N ASN A 155 3.39 3.55 -4.69
CA ASN A 155 2.57 4.67 -4.23
C ASN A 155 1.86 5.34 -5.41
N GLY A 156 0.55 5.13 -5.49
CA GLY A 156 -0.28 5.70 -6.55
C GLY A 156 -0.27 7.23 -6.54
N HIS A 157 -0.14 7.87 -5.38
CA HIS A 157 -0.29 9.31 -5.19
C HIS A 157 0.72 10.14 -5.96
N LEU A 158 1.91 9.59 -6.27
CA LEU A 158 2.93 10.24 -7.10
C LEU A 158 2.49 10.52 -8.54
N LYS A 159 1.30 10.05 -8.96
CA LYS A 159 0.67 10.53 -10.20
C LYS A 159 0.39 12.03 -10.15
N THR A 160 0.08 12.58 -8.97
CA THR A 160 -0.18 14.03 -8.81
C THR A 160 1.04 14.92 -9.05
N LEU A 161 2.25 14.35 -9.09
CA LEU A 161 3.47 15.06 -9.49
C LEU A 161 3.52 15.41 -10.99
N ASP A 162 2.68 14.82 -11.84
CA ASP A 162 2.71 15.09 -13.28
C ASP A 162 2.15 16.49 -13.59
N PRO A 163 3.00 17.48 -13.97
CA PRO A 163 2.55 18.85 -14.17
C PRO A 163 1.72 19.04 -15.43
N ARG A 164 1.75 18.05 -16.34
CA ARG A 164 1.00 18.05 -17.61
C ARG A 164 -0.49 17.77 -17.42
N VAL A 165 -0.88 17.31 -16.23
CA VAL A 165 -2.25 16.93 -15.92
C VAL A 165 -2.86 17.97 -14.98
N GLU A 166 -3.52 18.97 -15.55
CA GLU A 166 -4.08 20.14 -14.84
C GLU A 166 -4.88 19.76 -13.59
N ARG A 167 -5.73 18.74 -13.72
CA ARG A 167 -6.61 18.26 -12.62
C ARG A 167 -5.87 17.80 -11.36
N PHE A 168 -4.55 17.61 -11.41
CA PHE A 168 -3.76 17.22 -10.24
C PHE A 168 -3.25 18.42 -9.44
N ARG A 169 -3.16 19.62 -10.02
CA ARG A 169 -2.58 20.80 -9.36
C ARG A 169 -3.29 21.16 -8.04
N PRO A 170 -4.63 21.13 -7.93
CA PRO A 170 -5.32 21.49 -6.69
C PRO A 170 -5.06 20.53 -5.51
N TRP A 171 -4.45 19.37 -5.77
CA TRP A 171 -4.29 18.30 -4.79
C TRP A 171 -2.86 17.74 -4.78
N ARG A 172 -1.91 18.49 -5.34
CA ARG A 172 -0.52 18.05 -5.54
C ARG A 172 0.19 17.75 -4.22
N GLY A 173 -0.20 18.40 -3.12
CA GLY A 173 0.37 18.19 -1.79
C GLY A 173 0.32 16.73 -1.34
N GLN A 174 -0.67 15.96 -1.81
CA GLN A 174 -0.80 14.54 -1.48
C GLN A 174 0.24 13.63 -2.16
N SER A 175 1.16 14.14 -2.99
CA SER A 175 2.03 13.30 -3.85
C SER A 175 2.75 12.16 -3.13
N TYR A 176 3.17 12.39 -1.87
CA TYR A 176 3.84 11.40 -1.03
C TYR A 176 2.96 10.91 0.13
N ALA A 177 1.63 10.96 -0.04
CA ALA A 177 0.68 10.46 0.94
C ALA A 177 0.89 8.98 1.24
N LEU A 178 0.48 8.62 2.46
CA LEU A 178 0.37 7.27 2.96
C LEU A 178 -1.10 6.93 3.13
N ASP A 179 -1.51 5.78 2.58
CA ASP A 179 -2.82 5.20 2.85
C ASP A 179 -2.63 3.98 3.75
N PHE A 180 -3.36 3.91 4.85
CA PHE A 180 -3.32 2.79 5.79
C PHE A 180 -4.63 2.03 5.81
N PHE A 181 -4.52 0.70 5.79
CA PHE A 181 -5.59 -0.23 6.12
C PHE A 181 -5.37 -0.81 7.50
N GLY A 182 -6.47 -1.12 8.19
CA GLY A 182 -6.45 -1.86 9.45
C GLY A 182 -6.42 -3.36 9.16
N LEU A 183 -5.87 -4.13 10.08
CA LEU A 183 -5.79 -5.59 9.96
C LEU A 183 -6.49 -6.23 11.16
N GLY A 184 -7.51 -7.04 10.87
CA GLY A 184 -8.15 -7.89 11.88
C GLY A 184 -7.25 -9.03 12.32
N ARG A 185 -7.75 -9.87 13.25
CA ARG A 185 -7.00 -10.99 13.85
C ARG A 185 -6.36 -11.96 12.85
N TRP A 186 -6.98 -12.13 11.68
CA TRP A 186 -6.52 -13.03 10.62
C TRP A 186 -5.61 -12.36 9.59
N GLY A 187 -5.32 -11.07 9.75
CA GLY A 187 -4.53 -10.30 8.78
C GLY A 187 -5.31 -9.86 7.54
N LEU A 188 -6.64 -9.85 7.62
CA LEU A 188 -7.57 -9.33 6.60
C LEU A 188 -7.98 -7.90 6.92
N ARG A 189 -8.23 -7.09 5.89
CA ARG A 189 -8.69 -5.71 6.08
C ARG A 189 -10.15 -5.56 6.50
N ALA A 190 -10.99 -6.57 6.23
CA ALA A 190 -12.42 -6.51 6.46
C ALA A 190 -13.02 -7.91 6.67
N ALA A 191 -14.24 -7.95 7.22
CA ALA A 191 -15.07 -9.14 7.25
C ALA A 191 -15.68 -9.39 5.85
N GLY A 192 -14.94 -10.12 5.03
CA GLY A 192 -15.29 -10.38 3.63
C GLY A 192 -14.46 -9.55 2.64
N TRP A 193 -14.76 -9.71 1.35
CA TRP A 193 -13.97 -9.15 0.26
C TRP A 193 -14.26 -7.67 0.02
N HIS A 194 -15.55 -7.32 0.01
CA HIS A 194 -16.02 -5.98 -0.29
C HIS A 194 -17.37 -5.69 0.41
N PRO A 195 -17.41 -5.75 1.76
CA PRO A 195 -18.63 -5.40 2.48
C PRO A 195 -19.00 -3.94 2.20
N SER A 196 -20.30 -3.65 2.07
CA SER A 196 -20.82 -2.30 1.86
C SER A 196 -20.77 -1.46 3.13
N ASP A 197 -20.97 -2.09 4.29
CA ASP A 197 -20.90 -1.43 5.59
C ASP A 197 -19.44 -1.06 5.94
N PRO A 198 -19.12 0.23 6.12
CA PRO A 198 -17.80 0.68 6.58
C PRO A 198 -17.35 0.03 7.89
N ALA A 199 -18.28 -0.28 8.81
CA ALA A 199 -17.94 -0.88 10.10
C ALA A 199 -17.40 -2.32 9.98
N ALA A 200 -17.57 -2.97 8.82
CA ALA A 200 -16.99 -4.27 8.55
C ALA A 200 -15.48 -4.23 8.25
N TYR A 201 -14.88 -3.03 8.09
CA TYR A 201 -13.45 -2.85 7.85
C TYR A 201 -12.73 -2.63 9.18
N ALA A 202 -11.60 -3.33 9.38
CA ALA A 202 -10.88 -3.34 10.64
C ALA A 202 -10.30 -1.98 11.06
N ILE A 203 -10.23 -1.01 10.15
CA ILE A 203 -9.75 0.35 10.46
C ILE A 203 -10.86 1.32 10.82
N PHE A 204 -12.13 1.04 10.48
CA PHE A 204 -13.20 1.98 10.73
C PHE A 204 -13.37 2.16 12.25
N GLY A 205 -13.37 3.41 12.72
CA GLY A 205 -13.37 3.74 14.13
C GLY A 205 -11.99 3.68 14.81
N ALA A 206 -10.90 3.37 14.10
CA ALA A 206 -9.56 3.40 14.67
C ALA A 206 -9.19 4.82 15.13
N GLU A 207 -8.69 4.94 16.35
CA GLU A 207 -8.33 6.23 16.94
C GLU A 207 -7.17 6.90 16.19
N LEU A 208 -7.31 8.20 15.94
CA LEU A 208 -6.29 9.07 15.39
C LEU A 208 -5.78 10.05 16.45
N ARG A 209 -4.46 10.20 16.52
CA ARG A 209 -3.74 11.04 17.46
C ARG A 209 -2.83 12.03 16.73
N ALA A 210 -2.61 13.18 17.34
CA ALA A 210 -1.68 14.18 16.85
C ALA A 210 -0.25 13.61 16.83
N PRO A 211 0.39 13.51 15.66
CA PRO A 211 1.70 12.88 15.55
C PRO A 211 2.84 13.90 15.73
N CYS A 212 2.50 15.17 15.94
CA CYS A 212 3.39 16.30 16.14
C CYS A 212 2.64 17.37 16.94
N ALA A 213 3.36 18.18 17.72
CA ALA A 213 2.78 19.38 18.29
C ALA A 213 2.53 20.42 17.18
N GLY A 214 1.43 21.15 17.27
CA GLY A 214 1.08 22.14 16.26
C GLY A 214 -0.27 22.79 16.50
N THR A 215 -0.71 23.60 15.55
CA THR A 215 -2.01 24.28 15.59
C THR A 215 -2.93 23.72 14.52
N VAL A 216 -4.18 23.43 14.88
CA VAL A 216 -5.20 22.99 13.93
C VAL A 216 -5.54 24.15 13.00
N ARG A 217 -5.21 24.01 11.72
CA ARG A 217 -5.52 25.00 10.68
C ARG A 217 -6.94 24.85 10.17
N ALA A 218 -7.40 23.61 10.00
CA ALA A 218 -8.73 23.30 9.52
C ALA A 218 -9.22 21.98 10.12
N ALA A 219 -10.52 21.89 10.38
CA ALA A 219 -11.19 20.69 10.83
C ALA A 219 -12.61 20.63 10.23
N GLU A 220 -13.03 19.44 9.79
CA GLU A 220 -14.41 19.15 9.36
C GLU A 220 -14.82 17.78 9.90
N SER A 221 -16.06 17.66 10.38
CA SER A 221 -16.57 16.49 11.11
C SER A 221 -17.96 16.05 10.66
N ARG A 222 -18.68 16.85 9.88
CA ARG A 222 -20.12 16.65 9.66
C ARG A 222 -20.47 15.88 8.39
N MET A 223 -19.50 15.61 7.52
CA MET A 223 -19.76 14.86 6.29
C MET A 223 -20.09 13.41 6.60
N PRO A 224 -21.05 12.80 5.91
CA PRO A 224 -21.42 11.40 6.14
C PRO A 224 -20.30 10.45 5.74
N ASP A 225 -20.18 9.34 6.47
CA ASP A 225 -19.47 8.17 6.00
C ASP A 225 -20.32 7.46 4.94
N PHE A 226 -19.74 7.20 3.77
CA PHE A 226 -20.47 6.55 2.68
C PHE A 226 -20.36 5.03 2.77
N GLU A 227 -21.43 4.31 2.41
CA GLU A 227 -21.34 2.86 2.17
C GLU A 227 -20.38 2.58 1.01
N VAL A 228 -19.58 1.54 1.12
CA VAL A 228 -18.63 1.14 0.09
C VAL A 228 -19.38 0.57 -1.13
N PRO A 229 -19.10 1.03 -2.38
CA PRO A 229 -18.00 1.91 -2.80
C PRO A 229 -18.44 3.36 -3.11
N ARG A 230 -19.59 3.81 -2.58
CA ARG A 230 -20.05 5.20 -2.74
C ARG A 230 -19.03 6.14 -2.09
N GLN A 231 -18.85 7.30 -2.72
CA GLN A 231 -17.87 8.29 -2.30
C GLN A 231 -18.29 9.68 -2.80
N ASP A 232 -17.76 10.73 -2.17
CA ASP A 232 -17.90 12.11 -2.64
C ASP A 232 -16.60 12.57 -3.31
N SER A 233 -16.61 12.58 -4.65
CA SER A 233 -15.44 12.99 -5.44
C SER A 233 -15.22 14.51 -5.50
N VAL A 234 -16.21 15.30 -5.08
CA VAL A 234 -16.13 16.76 -5.00
C VAL A 234 -15.48 17.15 -3.68
N ASN A 235 -16.01 16.68 -2.56
CA ASN A 235 -15.44 16.90 -1.23
C ASN A 235 -14.37 15.85 -0.92
N ARG A 236 -13.24 15.93 -1.63
CA ARG A 236 -12.25 14.84 -1.69
C ARG A 236 -11.73 14.39 -0.33
N LEU A 237 -11.45 15.32 0.59
CA LEU A 237 -10.96 14.95 1.93
C LEU A 237 -12.03 14.29 2.81
N GLY A 238 -13.31 14.62 2.60
CA GLY A 238 -14.34 14.33 3.59
C GLY A 238 -14.10 15.08 4.90
N ASN A 239 -14.42 14.45 6.01
CA ASN A 239 -14.00 14.90 7.33
C ASN A 239 -12.48 14.79 7.46
N HIS A 240 -11.86 15.81 8.02
CA HIS A 240 -10.41 15.95 8.00
C HIS A 240 -9.92 16.84 9.15
N VAL A 241 -8.62 16.73 9.41
CA VAL A 241 -7.85 17.66 10.24
C VAL A 241 -6.59 18.05 9.47
N ILE A 242 -6.30 19.34 9.42
CA ILE A 242 -5.03 19.87 8.90
C ILE A 242 -4.28 20.50 10.08
N LEU A 243 -3.17 19.90 10.47
CA LEU A 243 -2.27 20.43 11.51
C LEU A 243 -1.16 21.25 10.88
N SER A 244 -0.93 22.47 11.36
CA SER A 244 0.16 23.33 10.96
C SER A 244 1.34 23.24 11.94
N LEU A 245 2.53 23.07 11.40
CA LEU A 245 3.82 23.12 12.10
C LEU A 245 4.58 24.41 11.73
N GLY A 246 3.89 25.39 11.14
CA GLY A 246 4.48 26.62 10.59
C GLY A 246 5.13 26.42 9.22
N TYR A 247 6.10 25.51 9.10
CA TYR A 247 6.81 25.27 7.84
C TYR A 247 6.18 24.15 6.97
N ALA A 248 5.28 23.37 7.56
CA ALA A 248 4.62 22.21 6.96
C ALA A 248 3.21 22.04 7.52
N GLU A 249 2.36 21.32 6.79
CA GLU A 249 1.03 20.92 7.19
C GLU A 249 0.90 19.40 7.12
N ILE A 250 0.32 18.78 8.14
CA ILE A 250 -0.05 17.36 8.16
C ILE A 250 -1.56 17.25 7.96
N VAL A 251 -1.97 16.54 6.93
CA VAL A 251 -3.38 16.42 6.54
C VAL A 251 -3.85 14.99 6.79
N PHE A 252 -4.90 14.87 7.59
CA PHE A 252 -5.66 13.64 7.83
C PHE A 252 -6.96 13.71 7.03
N ALA A 253 -7.30 12.69 6.26
CA ALA A 253 -8.54 12.66 5.49
C ALA A 253 -9.39 11.43 5.80
N HIS A 254 -10.62 11.43 5.29
CA HIS A 254 -11.58 10.34 5.38
C HIS A 254 -11.96 9.99 6.83
N MET A 255 -11.96 10.97 7.73
CA MET A 255 -12.29 10.75 9.14
C MET A 255 -13.76 10.40 9.32
N ARG A 256 -14.09 9.73 10.44
CA ARG A 256 -15.45 9.28 10.75
C ARG A 256 -16.35 10.46 11.08
N GLN A 257 -17.59 10.42 10.59
CA GLN A 257 -18.62 11.41 10.87
C GLN A 257 -18.78 11.61 12.39
N GLY A 258 -18.72 12.87 12.81
CA GLY A 258 -18.88 13.30 14.20
C GLY A 258 -17.74 12.95 15.13
N SER A 259 -16.61 12.40 14.64
CA SER A 259 -15.52 11.93 15.50
C SER A 259 -14.44 12.99 15.78
N VAL A 260 -14.31 14.01 14.93
CA VAL A 260 -13.27 15.04 15.05
C VAL A 260 -13.50 15.86 16.33
N GLN A 261 -12.49 15.92 17.19
CA GLN A 261 -12.55 16.49 18.54
C GLN A 261 -11.82 17.82 18.70
N VAL A 262 -11.33 18.37 17.60
CA VAL A 262 -10.56 19.62 17.57
C VAL A 262 -11.19 20.61 16.61
N ALA A 263 -10.94 21.90 16.85
CA ALA A 263 -11.41 23.02 16.05
C ALA A 263 -10.25 23.86 15.51
N PRO A 264 -10.44 24.63 14.42
CA PRO A 264 -9.43 25.57 13.95
C PRO A 264 -8.97 26.52 15.06
N GLY A 265 -7.66 26.67 15.22
CA GLY A 265 -7.02 27.47 16.26
C GLY A 265 -6.55 26.67 17.48
N ASP A 266 -7.05 25.44 17.69
CA ASP A 266 -6.62 24.61 18.80
C ASP A 266 -5.13 24.26 18.70
N VAL A 267 -4.44 24.28 19.84
CA VAL A 267 -3.05 23.81 19.96
C VAL A 267 -3.09 22.37 20.48
N VAL A 268 -2.42 21.46 19.78
CA VAL A 268 -2.33 20.04 20.15
C VAL A 268 -0.88 19.66 20.45
N ALA A 269 -0.70 18.75 21.40
CA ALA A 269 0.55 18.07 21.70
C ALA A 269 0.59 16.69 21.04
N ILE A 270 1.79 16.09 20.95
CA ILE A 270 1.94 14.71 20.46
C ILE A 270 1.11 13.77 21.34
N GLY A 271 0.26 12.95 20.70
CA GLY A 271 -0.57 11.95 21.37
C GLY A 271 -2.00 12.41 21.67
N ASP A 272 -2.29 13.71 21.54
CA ASP A 272 -3.64 14.24 21.73
C ASP A 272 -4.62 13.63 20.72
N ARG A 273 -5.84 13.34 21.17
CA ARG A 273 -6.86 12.70 20.35
C ARG A 273 -7.40 13.69 19.31
N LEU A 274 -7.36 13.30 18.04
CA LEU A 274 -7.92 14.10 16.93
C LEU A 274 -9.31 13.63 16.52
N GLY A 275 -9.54 12.32 16.54
CA GLY A 275 -10.79 11.70 16.10
C GLY A 275 -10.61 10.23 15.73
N GLU A 276 -11.35 9.76 14.73
CA GLU A 276 -11.32 8.37 14.30
C GLU A 276 -11.28 8.25 12.76
N VAL A 277 -10.73 7.14 12.25
CA VAL A 277 -10.78 6.80 10.83
C VAL A 277 -12.20 6.45 10.42
N GLY A 278 -12.64 6.97 9.28
CA GLY A 278 -13.96 6.74 8.71
C GLY A 278 -13.91 6.32 7.24
N ASN A 279 -14.91 6.79 6.49
CA ASN A 279 -15.07 6.59 5.05
C ASN A 279 -15.76 7.77 4.36
N SER A 280 -15.60 8.98 4.89
CA SER A 280 -16.15 10.21 4.29
C SER A 280 -15.31 10.69 3.10
N GLY A 281 -15.89 11.50 2.21
CA GLY A 281 -15.20 12.10 1.07
C GLY A 281 -14.88 11.13 -0.07
N ALA A 282 -13.78 11.35 -0.79
CA ALA A 282 -13.37 10.56 -1.96
C ALA A 282 -12.64 9.26 -1.55
N SER A 283 -13.22 8.52 -0.61
CA SER A 283 -12.70 7.25 -0.11
C SER A 283 -13.37 6.07 -0.83
N THR A 284 -12.59 5.11 -1.32
CA THR A 284 -13.15 3.92 -1.97
C THR A 284 -13.48 2.79 -1.00
N GLU A 285 -12.89 2.81 0.19
CA GLU A 285 -13.13 1.91 1.32
C GLU A 285 -12.47 2.52 2.57
N PRO A 286 -12.90 2.20 3.80
CA PRO A 286 -12.32 2.78 5.01
C PRO A 286 -10.79 2.64 5.06
N HIS A 287 -10.10 3.77 5.18
CA HIS A 287 -8.65 3.87 5.29
C HIS A 287 -8.27 5.22 5.90
N LEU A 288 -7.08 5.33 6.51
CA LEU A 288 -6.49 6.64 6.79
C LEU A 288 -5.68 7.07 5.59
N HIS A 289 -6.02 8.23 5.01
CA HIS A 289 -5.11 8.98 4.14
C HIS A 289 -4.41 10.04 4.99
N ILE A 290 -3.07 10.02 4.99
CA ILE A 290 -2.25 11.03 5.68
C ILE A 290 -1.13 11.52 4.77
N HIS A 291 -0.90 12.83 4.72
CA HIS A 291 0.23 13.39 3.97
C HIS A 291 0.78 14.66 4.59
N ALA A 292 1.99 15.04 4.14
CA ALA A 292 2.61 16.31 4.49
C ALA A 292 2.75 17.19 3.24
N GLN A 293 2.57 18.49 3.42
CA GLN A 293 2.76 19.49 2.37
C GLN A 293 3.31 20.79 2.98
N ARG A 294 3.84 21.69 2.16
CA ARG A 294 3.98 23.10 2.55
C ARG A 294 2.58 23.74 2.65
N PRO A 295 2.40 24.78 3.48
CA PRO A 295 1.20 25.60 3.40
C PRO A 295 0.93 26.03 1.96
N ALA A 296 -0.31 25.89 1.51
CA ALA A 296 -0.73 26.43 0.22
C ALA A 296 -0.63 27.96 0.24
N ALA A 297 -0.34 28.56 -0.91
CA ALA A 297 -0.35 30.02 -1.04
C ALA A 297 -1.77 30.57 -0.83
N ASP A 298 -1.87 31.83 -0.41
CA ASP A 298 -3.18 32.45 -0.20
C ASP A 298 -3.98 32.49 -1.51
N GLY A 299 -5.23 32.01 -1.45
CA GLY A 299 -6.11 31.89 -2.62
C GLY A 299 -5.94 30.61 -3.44
N ASP A 300 -4.88 29.83 -3.21
CA ASP A 300 -4.73 28.51 -3.83
C ASP A 300 -5.61 27.46 -3.13
N PRO A 301 -5.94 26.34 -3.83
CA PRO A 301 -6.59 25.21 -3.20
C PRO A 301 -5.81 24.72 -1.97
N PRO A 302 -6.46 24.41 -0.83
CA PRO A 302 -5.76 24.06 0.41
C PRO A 302 -4.79 22.86 0.31
N LEU A 303 -4.93 22.01 -0.71
CA LEU A 303 -4.10 20.82 -0.93
C LEU A 303 -3.12 20.96 -2.10
N SER A 304 -2.93 22.18 -2.61
CA SER A 304 -1.99 22.45 -3.72
C SER A 304 -0.54 22.61 -3.27
N GLY A 305 -0.31 22.65 -1.94
CA GLY A 305 0.99 22.91 -1.33
C GLY A 305 2.10 22.02 -1.89
N ALA A 306 3.34 22.53 -1.87
CA ALA A 306 4.48 21.75 -2.34
C ALA A 306 4.59 20.45 -1.52
N PRO A 307 4.57 19.26 -2.16
CA PRO A 307 4.46 18.01 -1.44
C PRO A 307 5.73 17.69 -0.64
N LEU A 308 5.54 17.22 0.58
CA LEU A 308 6.60 16.77 1.47
C LEU A 308 6.47 15.27 1.73
N ALA A 309 7.57 14.62 2.07
CA ALA A 309 7.54 13.21 2.45
C ALA A 309 7.37 13.07 3.97
N LEU A 310 6.84 11.94 4.41
CA LEU A 310 6.67 11.60 5.82
C LEU A 310 7.66 10.52 6.25
N ARG A 311 8.14 10.65 7.50
CA ARG A 311 8.80 9.59 8.24
C ARG A 311 8.06 9.41 9.56
N ILE A 312 7.60 8.20 9.84
CA ILE A 312 6.84 7.87 11.05
C ILE A 312 7.74 7.06 11.97
N ASP A 313 7.99 7.56 13.19
CA ASP A 313 8.91 6.96 14.16
C ASP A 313 10.27 6.60 13.54
N GLY A 314 10.84 7.52 12.76
CA GLY A 314 12.14 7.32 12.09
C GLY A 314 12.11 6.39 10.88
N ARG A 315 10.94 5.91 10.44
CA ARG A 315 10.79 4.98 9.29
C ARG A 315 10.10 5.63 8.09
N PHE A 316 10.76 5.57 6.93
CA PHE A 316 10.11 5.89 5.65
C PHE A 316 9.30 4.67 5.22
N LEU A 317 7.97 4.80 5.30
CA LEU A 317 7.06 3.69 5.11
C LEU A 317 6.73 3.50 3.63
N VAL A 318 6.72 2.24 3.20
CA VAL A 318 6.29 1.85 1.85
C VAL A 318 5.16 0.85 1.87
N ARG A 319 4.47 0.68 0.73
CA ARG A 319 3.46 -0.37 0.57
C ARG A 319 3.94 -1.71 1.13
N GLY A 320 3.09 -2.33 1.95
CA GLY A 320 3.37 -3.61 2.60
C GLY A 320 4.09 -3.51 3.94
N ASP A 321 4.65 -2.34 4.30
CA ASP A 321 5.13 -2.12 5.66
C ASP A 321 3.95 -2.10 6.64
N ARG A 322 4.23 -2.50 7.89
CA ARG A 322 3.24 -2.55 8.96
C ARG A 322 3.60 -1.64 10.12
N LEU A 323 2.57 -1.14 10.78
CA LEU A 323 2.63 -0.48 12.09
C LEU A 323 1.80 -1.32 13.06
N LYS A 324 2.39 -1.63 14.22
CA LYS A 324 1.69 -2.29 15.33
C LYS A 324 1.85 -1.37 16.54
N THR A 325 0.75 -1.02 17.17
CA THR A 325 0.68 -0.03 18.24
C THR A 325 -0.08 -0.63 19.41
N GLY A 326 0.39 -0.38 20.64
CA GLY A 326 -0.24 -0.89 21.87
C GLY A 326 -0.17 -2.41 22.02
N GLY A 327 1.03 -2.93 22.27
CA GLY A 327 1.27 -4.33 22.65
C GLY A 327 1.27 -4.51 24.16
#